data_AF-A0A0F9F7R0-F1
#
_entry.id   AF-A0A0F9F7R0-F1
#
_cell.length_a   1.000
_cell.length_b   1.000
_cell.length_c   1.000
_cell.angle_alpha   90.00
_cell.angle_beta   90.00
_cell.angle_gamma   90.00
#
_symmetry.space_group_name_H-M   'P 1'
#
loop_
_entity.id
_entity.type
_entity.pdbx_description
1 polymer ?
#
loop_
_entity_poly.entity_id
_entity_poly.type
_entity_poly.pdbx_seq_one_letter_code
_entity_poly.pdbx_strand_id
1 'polypeptide(L)'
;MDAHMPRYSDERKAAVLNKLLPPHNRTVVSVSAEEGISDVTLYSWLKQCRQQGMPVPGNRNNGDEWSPEAKLAAVIETAPMSEAELGAYCREKGLYPEQIQRWKAGCLQGAGMQVESDKTAHKQQREARKTIKKLQAEVRRKDRVLAETTSLLVLSKKLEALYGETPDNEDN
;
A
#
# COMPACT_ATOMS: atom_id res chain seq x y z
N MET A 1 5.65 25.12 -21.42
CA MET A 1 7.10 25.35 -21.47
C MET A 1 7.70 24.15 -22.18
N ASP A 2 7.94 24.27 -23.48
CA ASP A 2 8.50 23.18 -24.28
C ASP A 2 9.93 22.92 -23.83
N ALA A 3 10.14 21.79 -23.14
CA ALA A 3 11.47 21.32 -22.82
C ALA A 3 12.13 20.90 -24.14
N HIS A 4 12.84 21.84 -24.76
CA HIS A 4 13.72 21.57 -25.89
C HIS A 4 14.82 20.63 -25.39
N MET A 5 14.58 19.32 -25.50
CA MET A 5 15.55 18.29 -25.13
C MET A 5 16.70 18.44 -26.13
N PRO A 6 17.90 18.86 -25.70
CA PRO A 6 19.02 19.00 -26.61
C PRO A 6 19.25 17.65 -27.29
N ARG A 7 19.24 17.63 -28.61
CA ARG A 7 19.57 16.41 -29.35
C ARG A 7 21.06 16.19 -29.24
N TYR A 8 21.46 15.37 -28.27
CA TYR A 8 22.83 14.88 -28.16
C TYR A 8 23.06 13.82 -29.25
N SER A 9 24.24 13.84 -29.88
CA SER A 9 24.64 12.77 -30.80
C SER A 9 24.79 11.45 -30.04
N ASP A 10 24.57 10.34 -30.73
CA ASP A 10 24.69 9.00 -30.13
C ASP A 10 26.12 8.73 -29.64
N GLU A 11 27.13 9.24 -30.36
CA GLU A 11 28.54 9.17 -29.96
C GLU A 11 28.79 9.87 -28.62
N ARG A 12 28.23 11.08 -28.44
CA ARG A 12 28.38 11.84 -27.20
C ARG A 12 27.65 11.16 -26.05
N LYS A 13 26.43 10.66 -26.30
CA LYS A 13 25.67 9.90 -25.30
C LYS A 13 26.44 8.66 -24.84
N ALA A 14 27.04 7.90 -25.76
CA ALA A 14 27.82 6.72 -25.45
C ALA A 14 29.08 7.05 -24.64
N ALA A 15 29.82 8.10 -25.00
CA ALA A 15 31.02 8.53 -24.27
C ALA A 15 30.71 8.92 -22.82
N VAL A 16 29.61 9.67 -22.61
CA VAL A 16 29.14 10.08 -21.28
C VAL A 16 28.66 8.87 -20.47
N LEU A 17 27.92 7.95 -21.08
CA LEU A 17 27.48 6.72 -20.42
C LEU A 17 28.66 5.82 -20.02
N ASN A 18 29.72 5.75 -20.83
CA ASN A 18 30.92 4.97 -20.50
C ASN A 18 31.60 5.47 -19.21
N LYS A 19 31.51 6.78 -18.90
CA LYS A 19 32.00 7.35 -17.64
C LYS A 19 31.14 6.93 -16.43
N LEU A 20 29.83 6.79 -16.63
CA LEU A 20 28.84 6.48 -15.58
C LEU A 20 28.67 4.97 -15.33
N LEU A 21 28.91 4.14 -16.33
CA LEU A 21 28.76 2.70 -16.29
C LEU A 21 30.07 2.01 -15.86
N PRO A 22 30.05 0.70 -15.55
CA PRO A 22 31.27 -0.06 -15.32
C PRO A 22 32.19 0.00 -16.55
N PRO A 23 33.52 0.16 -16.37
CA PRO A 23 34.25 0.00 -15.11
C PRO A 23 34.47 1.30 -14.29
N HIS A 24 34.08 2.47 -14.79
CA HIS A 24 34.47 3.75 -14.19
C HIS A 24 33.55 4.21 -13.06
N ASN A 25 32.25 3.88 -13.13
CA ASN A 25 31.26 4.10 -12.06
C ASN A 25 31.25 5.53 -11.47
N ARG A 26 31.49 6.58 -12.29
CA ARG A 26 31.51 7.96 -11.81
C ARG A 26 30.12 8.43 -11.37
N THR A 27 30.08 9.39 -10.45
CA THR A 27 28.80 9.95 -9.97
C THR A 27 28.15 10.85 -11.02
N VAL A 28 26.82 10.84 -11.06
CA VAL A 28 26.02 11.69 -11.96
C VAL A 28 26.35 13.17 -11.76
N VAL A 29 26.59 13.59 -10.51
CA VAL A 29 26.95 14.99 -10.17
C VAL A 29 28.29 15.39 -10.78
N SER A 30 29.31 14.54 -10.69
CA SER A 30 30.63 14.81 -11.27
C SER A 30 30.58 14.89 -12.79
N VAL A 31 29.86 13.96 -13.43
CA VAL A 31 29.76 13.92 -14.90
C VAL A 31 28.87 15.05 -15.43
N SER A 32 27.83 15.44 -14.68
CA SER A 32 26.98 16.59 -15.00
C SER A 32 27.79 17.88 -15.06
N ALA A 33 28.63 18.12 -14.04
CA ALA A 33 29.49 19.30 -13.98
C ALA A 33 30.58 19.30 -15.06
N GLU A 34 31.16 18.14 -15.37
CA GLU A 34 32.23 17.98 -16.37
C GLU A 34 31.70 18.14 -17.81
N GLU A 35 30.55 17.54 -18.12
CA GLU A 35 30.01 17.47 -19.49
C GLU A 35 29.01 18.57 -19.81
N GLY A 36 28.60 19.36 -18.80
CA GLY A 36 27.58 20.38 -18.92
C GLY A 36 26.20 19.83 -19.26
N ILE A 37 25.89 18.59 -18.84
CA ILE A 37 24.62 17.92 -19.07
C ILE A 37 23.82 17.91 -17.78
N SER A 38 22.52 18.19 -17.84
CA SER A 38 21.69 18.14 -16.64
C SER A 38 21.69 16.75 -16.01
N ASP A 39 21.72 16.70 -14.68
CA ASP A 39 21.53 15.51 -13.88
C ASP A 39 20.26 14.73 -14.30
N VAL A 40 19.16 15.43 -14.55
CA VAL A 40 17.89 14.86 -15.03
C VAL A 40 18.07 14.08 -16.34
N THR A 41 18.81 14.63 -17.30
CA THR A 41 19.10 13.96 -18.58
C THR A 41 19.94 12.71 -18.37
N LEU A 42 20.99 12.79 -17.55
CA LEU A 42 21.86 11.65 -17.24
C LEU A 42 21.07 10.52 -16.55
N TYR A 43 20.20 10.85 -15.59
CA TYR A 43 19.30 9.86 -14.97
C TYR A 43 18.33 9.22 -15.98
N SER A 44 17.82 9.98 -16.95
CA SER A 44 16.95 9.45 -18.00
C SER A 44 17.69 8.43 -18.88
N TRP A 45 18.96 8.70 -19.23
CA TRP A 45 19.77 7.78 -20.03
C TRP A 45 20.14 6.52 -19.27
N LEU A 46 20.51 6.66 -17.99
CA LEU A 46 20.74 5.53 -17.09
C LEU A 46 19.49 4.65 -16.94
N LYS A 47 18.30 5.25 -16.90
CA LYS A 47 17.03 4.51 -16.90
C LYS A 47 16.79 3.76 -18.22
N GLN A 48 17.15 4.34 -19.36
CA GLN A 48 17.06 3.66 -20.67
C GLN A 48 18.06 2.50 -20.78
N CYS A 49 19.31 2.69 -20.37
CA CYS A 49 20.30 1.62 -20.32
C CYS A 49 19.82 0.43 -19.47
N ARG A 50 19.14 0.72 -18.36
CA ARG A 50 18.52 -0.30 -17.50
C ARG A 50 17.42 -1.08 -18.21
N GLN A 51 16.54 -0.41 -18.94
CA GLN A 51 15.48 -1.07 -19.73
C GLN A 51 16.07 -1.97 -20.83
N GLN A 52 17.28 -1.66 -21.29
CA GLN A 52 18.03 -2.45 -22.27
C GLN A 52 18.88 -3.56 -21.62
N GLY A 53 18.78 -3.76 -20.30
CA GLY A 53 19.49 -4.82 -19.59
C GLY A 53 20.96 -4.52 -19.26
N MET A 54 21.41 -3.28 -19.44
CA MET A 54 22.79 -2.89 -19.11
C MET A 54 22.97 -2.69 -17.60
N PRO A 55 24.09 -3.15 -17.00
CA PRO A 55 24.37 -3.00 -15.58
C PRO A 55 24.67 -1.54 -15.24
N VAL A 56 23.71 -0.87 -14.60
CA VAL A 56 23.78 0.56 -14.24
C VAL A 56 24.10 0.71 -12.73
N PRO A 57 25.21 1.38 -12.36
CA PRO A 57 25.54 1.64 -10.97
C PRO A 57 24.52 2.58 -10.31
N GLY A 58 24.23 2.35 -9.02
CA GLY A 58 23.40 3.26 -8.22
C GLY A 58 21.89 2.95 -8.20
N ASN A 59 21.39 2.00 -9.01
CA ASN A 59 20.10 1.37 -8.73
C ASN A 59 20.33 0.04 -8.02
N ARG A 60 20.68 0.13 -6.74
CA ARG A 60 20.48 -1.00 -5.85
C ARG A 60 18.96 -1.16 -5.78
N ASN A 61 18.43 -2.28 -6.27
CA ASN A 61 17.03 -2.62 -6.01
C ASN A 61 16.83 -2.49 -4.51
N ASN A 62 16.15 -1.43 -4.09
CA ASN A 62 15.76 -1.27 -2.70
C ASN A 62 15.01 -2.55 -2.38
N GLY A 63 15.40 -3.28 -1.34
CA GLY A 63 14.86 -4.61 -1.04
C GLY A 63 13.33 -4.68 -0.88
N ASP A 64 12.61 -3.57 -1.07
CA ASP A 64 11.16 -3.51 -1.23
C ASP A 64 10.61 -4.31 -2.42
N GLU A 65 11.34 -4.46 -3.53
CA GLU A 65 10.89 -5.28 -4.68
C GLU A 65 10.96 -6.80 -4.44
N TRP A 66 11.58 -7.25 -3.34
CA TRP A 66 11.66 -8.68 -3.03
C TRP A 66 10.33 -9.20 -2.45
N SER A 67 9.89 -10.36 -2.93
CA SER A 67 8.72 -11.03 -2.38
C SER A 67 8.93 -11.39 -0.90
N PRO A 68 7.86 -11.50 -0.08
CA PRO A 68 7.98 -11.90 1.31
C PRO A 68 8.73 -13.23 1.50
N GLU A 69 8.51 -14.18 0.61
CA GLU A 69 9.18 -15.49 0.61
C GLU A 69 10.68 -15.36 0.33
N ALA A 70 11.06 -14.50 -0.64
CA ALA A 70 12.45 -14.24 -0.97
C ALA A 70 13.18 -13.50 0.17
N LYS A 71 12.49 -12.57 0.85
CA LYS A 71 13.01 -11.89 2.06
C LYS A 71 13.27 -12.89 3.19
N LEU A 72 12.33 -13.81 3.41
CA LEU A 72 12.48 -14.86 4.42
C LEU A 72 13.63 -15.82 4.08
N ALA A 73 13.72 -16.26 2.82
CA ALA A 73 14.80 -17.13 2.36
C ALA A 73 16.18 -16.48 2.59
N ALA A 74 16.34 -15.20 2.23
CA ALA A 74 17.57 -14.46 2.46
C ALA A 74 17.93 -14.36 3.95
N VAL A 75 16.95 -14.15 4.84
CA VAL A 75 17.17 -14.14 6.30
C VAL A 75 17.60 -15.52 6.82
N ILE A 76 17.05 -16.60 6.28
CA ILE A 76 17.41 -17.98 6.68
C ILE A 76 18.82 -18.33 6.17
N GLU A 77 19.11 -18.05 4.90
CA GLU A 77 20.42 -18.32 4.27
C GLU A 77 21.55 -17.57 4.98
N THR A 78 21.29 -16.36 5.45
CA THR A 78 22.30 -15.50 6.10
C THR A 78 22.40 -15.74 7.61
N ALA A 79 21.52 -16.54 8.20
CA ALA A 79 21.55 -16.85 9.63
C ALA A 79 22.85 -17.53 10.12
N PRO A 80 23.46 -18.49 9.38
CA PRO A 80 24.73 -19.10 9.78
C PRO A 80 25.97 -18.32 9.31
N MET A 81 25.80 -17.27 8.51
CA MET A 81 26.92 -16.55 7.88
C MET A 81 27.61 -15.61 8.88
N SER A 82 28.93 -15.52 8.79
CA SER A 82 29.73 -14.48 9.45
C SER A 82 29.50 -13.10 8.82
N GLU A 83 29.93 -12.02 9.50
CA GLU A 83 29.77 -10.65 8.99
C GLU A 83 30.47 -10.43 7.62
N ALA A 84 31.61 -11.07 7.42
CA ALA A 84 32.35 -11.02 6.16
C ALA A 84 31.60 -11.72 5.01
N GLU A 85 31.02 -12.89 5.29
CA GLU A 85 30.22 -13.67 4.33
C GLU A 85 28.90 -12.96 4.02
N LEU A 86 28.26 -12.38 5.04
CA LEU A 86 27.05 -11.57 4.87
C LEU A 86 27.33 -10.36 3.97
N GLY A 87 28.48 -9.71 4.14
CA GLY A 87 28.92 -8.63 3.26
C GLY A 87 29.13 -9.08 1.82
N ALA A 88 29.70 -10.27 1.59
CA ALA A 88 29.87 -10.85 0.26
C ALA A 88 28.50 -11.19 -0.38
N TYR A 89 27.62 -11.86 0.36
CA TYR A 89 26.26 -12.19 -0.04
C TYR A 89 25.46 -10.94 -0.42
N CYS A 90 25.55 -9.89 0.41
CA CYS A 90 24.91 -8.61 0.15
C CYS A 90 25.38 -7.96 -1.16
N ARG A 91 26.69 -8.00 -1.43
CA ARG A 91 27.25 -7.47 -2.69
C ARG A 91 26.78 -8.26 -3.91
N GLU A 92 26.71 -9.58 -3.80
CA GLU A 92 26.24 -10.45 -4.88
C GLU A 92 24.76 -10.25 -5.18
N LYS A 93 23.92 -10.18 -4.14
CA LYS A 93 22.46 -10.03 -4.26
C LYS A 93 21.99 -8.59 -4.41
N GLY A 94 22.90 -7.61 -4.35
CA GLY A 94 22.57 -6.18 -4.40
C GLY A 94 21.84 -5.67 -3.16
N LEU A 95 21.99 -6.34 -2.02
CA LEU A 95 21.36 -6.02 -0.75
C LEU A 95 22.32 -5.30 0.20
N TYR A 96 21.77 -4.74 1.26
CA TYR A 96 22.52 -4.18 2.39
C TYR A 96 22.36 -5.04 3.64
N PRO A 97 23.39 -5.17 4.47
CA PRO A 97 23.30 -5.87 5.76
C PRO A 97 22.13 -5.40 6.62
N GLU A 98 21.89 -4.08 6.64
CA GLU A 98 20.84 -3.45 7.42
C GLU A 98 19.43 -3.88 6.96
N GLN A 99 19.25 -4.19 5.67
CA GLN A 99 17.97 -4.68 5.14
C GLN A 99 17.66 -6.08 5.66
N ILE A 100 18.65 -6.97 5.68
CA ILE A 100 18.51 -8.33 6.20
C ILE A 100 18.20 -8.29 7.70
N GLN A 101 18.88 -7.43 8.46
CA GLN A 101 18.60 -7.23 9.88
C GLN A 101 17.18 -6.71 10.12
N ARG A 102 16.71 -5.77 9.30
CA ARG A 102 15.34 -5.26 9.36
C ARG A 102 14.31 -6.34 9.08
N TRP A 103 14.54 -7.20 8.08
CA TRP A 103 13.64 -8.32 7.79
C TRP A 103 13.64 -9.35 8.90
N LYS A 104 14.81 -9.68 9.48
CA LYS A 104 14.92 -10.56 10.65
C LYS A 104 14.12 -10.01 11.82
N ALA A 105 14.25 -8.73 12.13
CA ALA A 105 13.48 -8.07 13.19
C ALA A 105 11.97 -8.11 12.91
N GLY A 106 11.55 -7.85 11.67
CA GLY A 106 10.16 -7.95 11.24
C GLY A 106 9.59 -9.37 11.40
N CYS A 107 10.36 -10.40 11.04
CA CYS A 107 9.96 -11.80 11.23
C CYS A 107 9.76 -12.16 12.72
N LEU A 108 10.70 -11.74 13.58
CA LEU A 108 10.61 -11.99 15.03
C LEU A 108 9.43 -11.23 15.65
N GLN A 109 9.22 -9.98 15.25
CA GLN A 109 8.10 -9.18 15.73
C GLN A 109 6.77 -9.78 15.28
N GLY A 110 6.63 -10.18 14.01
CA GLY A 110 5.43 -10.83 13.50
C GLY A 110 5.10 -12.12 14.26
N ALA A 111 6.10 -12.96 14.51
CA ALA A 111 5.92 -14.19 15.29
C ALA A 111 5.52 -13.92 16.74
N GLY A 112 6.09 -12.89 17.39
CA GLY A 112 5.72 -12.51 18.75
C GLY A 112 4.34 -11.85 18.86
N MET A 113 3.95 -11.05 17.86
CA MET A 113 2.69 -10.30 17.86
C MET A 113 1.48 -11.13 17.43
N GLN A 114 1.66 -12.22 16.66
CA GLN A 114 0.55 -13.05 16.17
C GLN A 114 -0.35 -13.56 17.30
N VAL A 115 0.23 -14.06 18.39
CA VAL A 115 -0.52 -14.65 19.50
C VAL A 115 -1.36 -13.60 20.24
N GLU A 116 -0.87 -12.37 20.38
CA GLU A 116 -1.57 -11.29 21.09
C GLU A 116 -2.57 -10.57 20.18
N SER A 117 -2.21 -10.40 18.90
CA SER A 117 -3.09 -9.92 17.82
C SER A 117 -4.34 -10.79 17.69
N ASP A 118 -4.19 -12.11 17.63
CA ASP A 118 -5.33 -13.00 17.39
C ASP A 118 -6.29 -13.02 18.59
N LYS A 119 -5.75 -13.01 19.82
CA LYS A 119 -6.57 -12.94 21.04
C LYS A 119 -7.37 -11.64 21.12
N THR A 120 -6.73 -10.50 20.83
CA THR A 120 -7.39 -9.20 20.86
C THR A 120 -8.42 -9.06 19.74
N ALA A 121 -8.09 -9.52 18.52
CA ALA A 121 -9.02 -9.57 17.40
C ALA A 121 -10.25 -10.43 17.69
N HIS A 122 -10.06 -11.63 18.27
CA HIS A 122 -11.19 -12.48 18.67
C HIS A 122 -12.07 -11.85 19.75
N LYS A 123 -11.47 -11.17 20.74
CA LYS A 123 -12.22 -10.46 21.78
C LYS A 123 -13.06 -9.33 21.17
N GLN A 124 -12.46 -8.50 20.32
CA GLN A 124 -13.15 -7.43 19.60
C GLN A 124 -14.27 -7.97 18.72
N GLN A 125 -14.03 -9.06 17.99
CA GLN A 125 -15.06 -9.70 17.16
C GLN A 125 -16.23 -10.21 17.99
N ARG A 126 -15.98 -10.77 19.18
CA ARG A 126 -17.02 -11.22 20.09
C ARG A 126 -17.84 -10.07 20.65
N GLU A 127 -17.19 -8.97 21.01
CA GLU A 127 -17.86 -7.74 21.49
C GLU A 127 -18.70 -7.10 20.39
N ALA A 128 -18.15 -6.96 19.18
CA ALA A 128 -18.87 -6.49 17.99
C ALA A 128 -20.11 -7.34 17.71
N ARG A 129 -19.97 -8.68 17.69
CA ARG A 129 -21.13 -9.59 17.51
C ARG A 129 -22.21 -9.40 18.59
N LYS A 130 -21.84 -9.16 19.84
CA LYS A 130 -22.81 -8.88 20.91
C LYS A 130 -23.54 -7.55 20.68
N THR A 131 -22.81 -6.50 20.28
CA THR A 131 -23.43 -5.19 19.99
C THR A 131 -24.38 -5.27 18.80
N ILE A 132 -23.99 -5.94 17.72
CA ILE A 132 -24.85 -6.15 16.54
C ILE A 132 -26.15 -6.86 16.94
N LYS A 133 -26.07 -7.94 17.73
CA LYS A 133 -27.27 -8.65 18.19
C LYS A 133 -28.20 -7.77 19.03
N LYS A 134 -27.63 -6.95 19.93
CA LYS A 134 -28.41 -6.01 20.76
C LYS A 134 -29.11 -4.96 19.89
N LEU A 135 -28.36 -4.34 18.97
CA LEU A 135 -28.91 -3.34 18.06
C LEU A 135 -30.00 -3.94 17.15
N GLN A 136 -29.79 -5.14 16.62
CA GLN A 136 -30.81 -5.84 15.83
C GLN A 136 -32.09 -6.12 16.63
N ALA A 137 -31.98 -6.50 17.91
CA ALA A 137 -33.15 -6.70 18.76
C ALA A 137 -33.90 -5.39 19.04
N GLU A 138 -33.18 -4.29 19.23
CA GLU A 138 -33.76 -2.97 19.43
C GLU A 138 -34.50 -2.48 18.17
N VAL A 139 -33.90 -2.66 16.99
CA VAL A 139 -34.53 -2.37 15.70
C VAL A 139 -35.83 -3.15 15.56
N ARG A 140 -35.82 -4.47 15.77
CA ARG A 140 -37.03 -5.30 15.68
C ARG A 140 -38.14 -4.86 16.64
N ARG A 141 -37.77 -4.43 17.86
CA ARG A 141 -38.74 -3.91 18.83
C ARG A 141 -39.36 -2.60 18.33
N LYS A 142 -38.54 -1.69 17.80
CA LYS A 142 -39.01 -0.41 17.23
C LYS A 142 -39.90 -0.64 16.01
N ASP A 143 -39.53 -1.54 15.11
CA ASP A 143 -40.32 -1.91 13.93
C ASP A 143 -41.69 -2.49 14.32
N ARG A 144 -41.75 -3.30 15.38
CA ARG A 144 -43.01 -3.83 15.90
C ARG A 144 -43.94 -2.74 16.41
N VAL A 145 -43.43 -1.84 17.25
CA VAL A 145 -44.22 -0.71 17.78
C VAL A 145 -44.68 0.18 16.62
N LEU A 146 -43.79 0.44 15.65
CA LEU A 146 -44.14 1.20 14.46
C LEU A 146 -45.26 0.52 13.67
N ALA A 147 -45.19 -0.79 13.45
CA ALA A 147 -46.23 -1.57 12.75
C ALA A 147 -47.58 -1.57 13.49
N GLU A 148 -47.56 -1.64 14.82
CA GLU A 148 -48.77 -1.53 15.64
C GLU A 148 -49.40 -0.13 15.51
N THR A 149 -48.59 0.95 15.56
CA THR A 149 -49.08 2.33 15.39
C THR A 149 -49.61 2.61 13.99
N THR A 150 -48.95 2.12 12.93
CA THR A 150 -49.44 2.29 11.56
C THR A 150 -50.73 1.51 11.34
N SER A 151 -50.89 0.32 11.94
CA SER A 151 -52.13 -0.44 11.89
C SER A 151 -53.30 0.32 12.55
N LEU A 152 -53.07 0.91 13.73
CA LEU A 152 -54.07 1.75 14.41
C LEU A 152 -54.44 2.98 13.57
N LEU A 153 -53.46 3.68 12.99
CA LEU A 153 -53.70 4.82 12.10
C LEU A 153 -54.54 4.42 10.87
N VAL A 154 -54.20 3.30 10.23
CA VAL A 154 -54.97 2.79 9.08
C VAL A 154 -56.41 2.45 9.47
N LEU A 155 -56.63 1.81 10.63
CA LEU A 155 -57.96 1.52 11.12
C LEU A 155 -58.75 2.80 11.43
N SER A 156 -58.13 3.79 12.07
CA SER A 156 -58.77 5.09 12.34
C SER A 156 -59.22 5.80 11.07
N LYS A 157 -58.37 5.83 10.04
CA LYS A 157 -58.69 6.41 8.74
C LYS A 157 -59.80 5.64 8.01
N LYS A 158 -59.85 4.31 8.14
CA LYS A 158 -60.94 3.49 7.59
C LYS A 158 -62.27 3.76 8.30
N LEU A 159 -62.26 3.94 9.62
CA LEU A 159 -63.47 4.30 10.37
C LEU A 159 -63.96 5.69 10.00
N GLU A 160 -63.05 6.67 9.89
CA GLU A 160 -63.37 8.02 9.42
C GLU A 160 -63.96 8.00 8.00
N ALA A 161 -63.44 7.16 7.09
CA ALA A 161 -64.02 7.02 5.76
C ALA A 161 -65.42 6.34 5.75
N LEU A 162 -65.74 5.50 6.74
CA LEU A 162 -67.03 4.82 6.83
C LEU A 162 -68.11 5.64 7.55
N TYR A 163 -67.71 6.48 8.50
CA TYR A 163 -68.62 7.21 9.39
C TYR A 163 -68.47 8.74 9.33
N GLY A 164 -67.45 9.26 8.64
CA GLY A 164 -67.09 10.69 8.58
C GLY A 164 -67.71 11.45 7.42
N GLU A 165 -68.59 10.85 6.62
CA GLU A 165 -69.55 11.59 5.80
C GLU A 165 -70.83 11.84 6.62
N THR A 166 -70.74 12.69 7.64
CA THR A 166 -71.87 13.58 7.92
C THR A 166 -71.69 14.77 6.99
N PRO A 167 -72.49 14.93 5.93
CA PRO A 167 -72.65 16.25 5.36
C PRO A 167 -73.13 17.13 6.52
N ASP A 168 -72.33 18.13 6.87
CA ASP A 168 -72.86 19.29 7.56
C ASP A 168 -74.08 19.71 6.76
N ASN A 169 -75.26 19.54 7.37
CA ASN A 169 -76.45 20.22 6.89
C ASN A 169 -76.13 21.71 7.00
N GLU A 170 -75.68 22.30 5.88
CA GLU A 170 -76.12 23.64 5.53
C GLU A 170 -77.65 23.62 5.62
N ASP A 171 -78.21 24.26 6.64
CA ASP A 171 -79.43 25.08 6.49
C ASP A 171 -79.76 25.81 7.81
N ASN A 172 -79.64 27.14 7.71
CA ASN A 172 -80.24 28.24 8.49
C ASN A 172 -79.69 28.60 9.89
#